data_AF-A0A0P9CQC5-F1
#
_entry.id   AF-A0A0P9CQC5-F1
#
_cell.length_a   1.000
_cell.length_b   1.000
_cell.length_c   1.000
_cell.angle_alpha   90.00
_cell.angle_beta   90.00
_cell.angle_gamma   90.00
#
_symmetry.space_group_name_H-M   'P 1'
#
loop_
_entity.id
_entity.type
_entity.pdbx_description
1 polymer ?
#
loop_
_entity_poly.entity_id
_entity_poly.type
_entity_poly.pdbx_seq_one_letter_code
_entity_poly.pdbx_strand_id
1 'polypeptide(L)'
;MLKKLHGLFFALAFALALAACGSATPTAAPTAAPAPATSAPEATAAPTATSAPEATAASTGAPQTLRLATTTSTADSGLLNAILPDFEKQYNAKVDVVAVGTGQALKLGQNGDADVVLVHARKQEDAFVAAGYGINRRDVMYNDFIIVGPTADPASIKGLPKAADAFKAIAAKQAIFDARGDASGTSTKELGIWASANISPTTQINWYKSLGQGMGET
;
A
#
# COMPACT_ATOMS: atom_id res chain seq x y z
N MET A 1 52.76 4.24 -49.45
CA MET A 1 52.35 4.84 -48.15
C MET A 1 50.86 5.13 -48.21
N LEU A 2 50.08 4.60 -47.25
CA LEU A 2 48.70 4.98 -46.83
C LEU A 2 47.60 5.01 -47.93
N LYS A 3 46.41 4.44 -47.81
CA LYS A 3 45.66 3.78 -46.73
C LYS A 3 44.44 3.08 -47.40
N LYS A 4 44.14 1.87 -46.93
CA LYS A 4 42.87 1.09 -46.94
C LYS A 4 41.61 1.88 -47.38
N LEU A 5 40.76 1.47 -48.33
CA LEU A 5 40.10 0.18 -48.66
C LEU A 5 38.99 -0.24 -47.66
N HIS A 6 37.81 -0.50 -48.25
CA HIS A 6 36.55 -1.11 -47.75
C HIS A 6 35.57 -0.14 -47.06
N GLY A 7 34.31 0.02 -47.47
CA GLY A 7 33.46 -0.81 -48.31
C GLY A 7 32.19 -1.19 -47.54
N LEU A 8 31.05 -0.57 -47.88
CA LEU A 8 29.69 -1.10 -47.70
C LEU A 8 28.74 -0.14 -48.46
N PHE A 9 28.42 -0.37 -49.74
CA PHE A 9 27.33 -1.24 -50.21
C PHE A 9 26.07 -1.11 -49.32
N PHE A 10 25.11 -0.24 -49.67
CA PHE A 10 24.02 -0.51 -50.63
C PHE A 10 23.06 0.68 -50.63
N ALA A 11 22.85 1.26 -51.81
CA ALA A 11 21.78 2.20 -52.08
C ALA A 11 20.58 1.45 -52.67
N LEU A 12 19.41 2.09 -52.55
CA LEU A 12 18.28 2.04 -53.50
C LEU A 12 17.09 1.10 -53.22
N ALA A 13 15.96 1.70 -52.86
CA ALA A 13 14.59 1.46 -53.39
C ALA A 13 13.61 2.36 -52.60
N PHE A 14 13.37 3.62 -52.98
CA PHE A 14 12.38 4.11 -53.95
C PHE A 14 10.92 3.63 -53.74
N ALA A 15 10.17 4.51 -53.08
CA ALA A 15 8.77 4.92 -53.26
C ALA A 15 7.75 3.98 -53.95
N LEU A 16 6.59 3.81 -53.29
CA LEU A 16 5.30 4.04 -53.94
C LEU A 16 4.22 4.44 -52.93
N ALA A 17 3.74 5.68 -53.04
CA ALA A 17 2.52 6.16 -52.43
C ALA A 17 1.35 5.86 -53.37
N LEU A 18 0.21 5.38 -52.84
CA LEU A 18 -1.08 5.52 -53.50
C LEU A 18 -2.17 5.83 -52.46
N ALA A 19 -2.93 6.86 -52.77
CA ALA A 19 -4.00 7.44 -52.00
C ALA A 19 -5.23 6.53 -51.90
N ALA A 20 -5.98 6.67 -50.81
CA ALA A 20 -7.42 6.39 -50.80
C ALA A 20 -8.13 7.40 -49.87
N CYS A 21 -8.81 8.35 -50.50
CA CYS A 21 -9.85 9.16 -49.88
C CYS A 21 -11.04 8.26 -49.51
N GLY A 22 -11.62 8.49 -48.33
CA GLY A 22 -12.87 7.84 -47.92
C GLY A 22 -13.57 8.69 -46.87
N SER A 23 -14.27 9.72 -47.32
CA SER A 23 -15.25 10.46 -46.53
C SER A 23 -16.53 9.64 -46.38
N ALA A 24 -16.87 9.26 -45.15
CA ALA A 24 -18.20 8.76 -44.81
C ALA A 24 -18.66 9.38 -43.48
N THR A 25 -19.78 10.06 -43.60
CA THR A 25 -20.58 10.87 -42.67
C THR A 25 -20.86 10.22 -41.32
N PRO A 26 -20.98 10.99 -40.22
CA PRO A 26 -21.48 10.47 -38.95
C PRO A 26 -22.99 10.22 -39.05
N THR A 27 -23.40 8.95 -38.99
CA THR A 27 -24.79 8.54 -38.83
C THR A 27 -25.25 8.85 -37.42
N ALA A 28 -26.22 9.76 -37.30
CA ALA A 28 -27.02 9.98 -36.10
C ALA A 28 -28.13 8.94 -35.99
N ALA A 29 -28.30 8.35 -34.80
CA ALA A 29 -29.57 7.87 -34.24
C ALA A 29 -29.32 7.32 -32.81
N PRO A 30 -30.32 7.29 -31.89
CA PRO A 30 -31.59 8.00 -31.86
C PRO A 30 -31.78 8.84 -30.58
N THR A 31 -32.63 9.85 -30.71
CA THR A 31 -33.24 10.64 -29.63
C THR A 31 -33.95 9.74 -28.62
N ALA A 32 -33.42 9.65 -27.40
CA ALA A 32 -34.18 9.15 -26.27
C ALA A 32 -35.19 10.22 -25.83
N ALA A 33 -36.47 9.90 -25.94
CA ALA A 33 -37.58 10.68 -25.41
C ALA A 33 -37.46 10.85 -23.87
N PRO A 34 -37.97 11.96 -23.31
CA PRO A 34 -37.79 12.28 -21.90
C PRO A 34 -38.60 11.33 -21.02
N ALA A 35 -37.94 10.67 -20.07
CA ALA A 35 -38.59 9.95 -18.99
C ALA A 35 -39.30 10.94 -18.05
N PRO A 36 -40.50 10.60 -17.54
CA PRO A 36 -41.37 11.52 -16.80
C PRO A 36 -40.82 11.88 -15.42
N ALA A 37 -41.10 13.13 -15.02
CA ALA A 37 -40.89 13.62 -13.67
C ALA A 37 -41.83 12.90 -12.68
N THR A 38 -41.24 12.24 -11.69
CA THR A 38 -42.00 11.62 -10.58
C THR A 38 -41.25 11.84 -9.27
N SER A 39 -41.78 12.80 -8.48
CA SER A 39 -41.77 12.95 -7.01
C SER A 39 -40.49 12.70 -6.20
N ALA A 40 -40.07 13.74 -5.46
CA ALA A 40 -39.39 13.64 -4.16
C ALA A 40 -40.42 13.95 -3.05
N PRO A 41 -40.14 13.67 -1.75
CA PRO A 41 -39.51 12.48 -1.16
C PRO A 41 -40.45 11.87 -0.09
N GLU A 42 -40.49 10.54 0.03
CA GLU A 42 -41.13 9.89 1.18
C GLU A 42 -40.13 9.79 2.34
N ALA A 43 -40.51 10.31 3.50
CA ALA A 43 -39.68 10.37 4.69
C ALA A 43 -39.46 8.95 5.25
N THR A 44 -38.30 8.36 4.96
CA THR A 44 -37.87 7.10 5.55
C THR A 44 -37.64 7.28 7.05
N ALA A 45 -38.34 6.45 7.83
CA ALA A 45 -38.25 6.36 9.28
C ALA A 45 -36.79 6.20 9.77
N ALA A 46 -36.51 6.79 10.93
CA ALA A 46 -35.24 6.73 11.63
C ALA A 46 -34.76 5.27 11.81
N PRO A 47 -33.44 5.01 11.69
CA PRO A 47 -32.91 3.68 11.96
C PRO A 47 -33.11 3.35 13.43
N THR A 48 -33.86 2.28 13.70
CA THR A 48 -33.97 1.67 15.02
C THR A 48 -32.56 1.32 15.49
N ALA A 49 -32.19 1.80 16.68
CA ALA A 49 -30.90 1.54 17.29
C ALA A 49 -30.64 0.03 17.37
N THR A 50 -29.66 -0.45 16.60
CA THR A 50 -29.08 -1.78 16.77
C THR A 50 -28.54 -1.87 18.19
N SER A 51 -29.15 -2.72 19.00
CA SER A 51 -28.67 -3.11 20.31
C SER A 51 -27.22 -3.60 20.22
N ALA A 52 -26.37 -3.07 21.10
CA ALA A 52 -24.99 -3.53 21.27
C ALA A 52 -24.96 -5.07 21.44
N PRO A 53 -23.92 -5.75 20.92
CA PRO A 53 -23.79 -7.19 21.12
C PRO A 53 -23.76 -7.48 22.62
N GLU A 54 -24.71 -8.32 23.05
CA GLU A 54 -24.78 -8.87 24.40
C GLU A 54 -23.43 -9.52 24.72
N ALA A 55 -22.88 -9.20 25.89
CA ALA A 55 -21.64 -9.78 26.37
C ALA A 55 -21.82 -11.28 26.54
N THR A 56 -21.33 -12.07 25.57
CA THR A 56 -21.25 -13.52 25.68
C THR A 56 -20.52 -13.86 26.97
N ALA A 57 -21.21 -14.57 27.87
CA ALA A 57 -20.65 -15.05 29.12
C ALA A 57 -19.34 -15.81 28.85
N ALA A 58 -18.29 -15.45 29.58
CA ALA A 58 -16.99 -16.11 29.48
C ALA A 58 -17.16 -17.63 29.70
N SER A 59 -16.70 -18.42 28.73
CA SER A 59 -16.66 -19.88 28.83
C SER A 59 -15.86 -20.28 30.07
N THR A 60 -16.42 -21.11 30.96
CA THR A 60 -15.77 -21.61 32.18
C THR A 60 -14.86 -22.84 31.95
N GLY A 61 -14.57 -23.19 30.69
CA GLY A 61 -13.66 -24.29 30.32
C GLY A 61 -12.17 -23.92 30.34
N ALA A 62 -11.30 -24.88 30.00
CA ALA A 62 -9.88 -24.59 29.80
C ALA A 62 -9.68 -23.61 28.61
N PRO A 63 -8.73 -22.67 28.70
CA PRO A 63 -8.52 -21.67 27.64
C PRO A 63 -8.28 -22.33 26.28
N GLN A 64 -8.95 -21.84 25.25
CA GLN A 64 -8.71 -22.30 23.88
C GLN A 64 -7.50 -21.56 23.30
N THR A 65 -6.65 -22.27 22.57
CA THR A 65 -5.51 -21.66 21.88
C THR A 65 -5.94 -21.12 20.52
N LEU A 66 -5.61 -19.86 20.25
CA LEU A 66 -5.73 -19.21 18.95
C LEU A 66 -4.31 -18.92 18.41
N ARG A 67 -3.98 -19.45 17.24
CA ARG A 67 -2.67 -19.26 16.59
C ARG A 67 -2.72 -18.04 15.67
N LEU A 68 -1.92 -17.02 15.99
CA LEU A 68 -1.81 -15.79 15.23
C LEU A 68 -0.50 -15.73 14.45
N ALA A 69 -0.56 -15.76 13.12
CA ALA A 69 0.57 -15.42 12.27
C ALA A 69 0.57 -13.92 11.97
N THR A 70 1.69 -13.24 12.23
CA THR A 70 1.81 -11.78 12.08
C THR A 70 3.18 -11.38 11.53
N THR A 71 3.36 -10.08 11.30
CA THR A 71 4.65 -9.53 10.87
C THR A 71 5.55 -9.17 12.04
N THR A 72 6.87 -9.29 11.87
CA THR A 72 7.86 -8.82 12.86
C THR A 72 7.64 -7.37 13.24
N SER A 73 7.41 -6.47 12.27
CA SER A 73 7.12 -5.06 12.54
C SER A 73 5.86 -4.84 13.40
N THR A 74 4.85 -5.72 13.28
CA THR A 74 3.65 -5.64 14.14
C THR A 74 3.98 -6.07 15.56
N ALA A 75 4.78 -7.13 15.74
CA ALA A 75 5.21 -7.58 17.06
C ALA A 75 6.11 -6.53 17.75
N ASP A 76 7.10 -6.00 17.02
CA ASP A 76 8.08 -5.03 17.52
C ASP A 76 7.44 -3.69 17.90
N SER A 77 6.26 -3.37 17.35
CA SER A 77 5.50 -2.16 17.74
C SER A 77 5.01 -2.18 19.20
N GLY A 78 5.00 -3.35 19.84
CA GLY A 78 4.43 -3.54 21.18
C GLY A 78 2.89 -3.62 21.21
N LEU A 79 2.22 -3.48 20.06
CA LEU A 79 0.75 -3.52 19.96
C LEU A 79 0.17 -4.80 20.57
N LEU A 80 0.73 -5.97 20.21
CA LEU A 80 0.19 -7.25 20.65
C LEU A 80 0.31 -7.41 22.17
N ASN A 81 1.39 -6.92 22.78
CA ASN A 81 1.55 -6.93 24.23
C ASN A 81 0.51 -6.04 24.94
N ALA A 82 0.02 -5.00 24.27
CA ALA A 82 -0.99 -4.11 24.83
C ALA A 82 -2.42 -4.67 24.70
N ILE A 83 -2.75 -5.40 23.62
CA ILE A 83 -4.13 -5.82 23.34
C ILE A 83 -4.44 -7.27 23.73
N LEU A 84 -3.46 -8.17 23.65
CA LEU A 84 -3.70 -9.59 23.88
C LEU A 84 -4.09 -9.92 25.32
N PRO A 85 -3.53 -9.30 26.38
CA PRO A 85 -3.94 -9.62 27.76
C PRO A 85 -5.43 -9.41 28.02
N ASP A 86 -6.00 -8.32 27.51
CA ASP A 86 -7.42 -8.02 27.66
C ASP A 86 -8.29 -8.98 26.83
N PHE A 87 -7.86 -9.29 25.60
CA PHE A 87 -8.52 -10.27 24.74
C PHE A 87 -8.55 -11.67 25.38
N GLU A 88 -7.40 -12.16 25.83
CA GLU A 88 -7.26 -13.48 26.46
C GLU A 88 -8.15 -13.61 27.71
N LYS A 89 -8.18 -12.56 28.54
CA LYS A 89 -9.04 -12.49 29.72
C LYS A 89 -10.53 -12.45 29.36
N GLN A 90 -10.92 -11.66 28.38
CA GLN A 90 -12.32 -11.49 28.00
C GLN A 90 -12.91 -12.76 27.37
N TYR A 91 -12.13 -13.44 26.52
CA TYR A 91 -12.62 -14.57 25.74
C TYR A 91 -12.21 -15.94 26.30
N ASN A 92 -11.51 -15.97 27.44
CA ASN A 92 -10.91 -17.18 28.01
C ASN A 92 -10.13 -17.97 26.93
N ALA A 93 -9.23 -17.26 26.26
CA ALA A 93 -8.41 -17.77 25.18
C ALA A 93 -6.94 -17.51 25.47
N LYS A 94 -6.04 -18.25 24.81
CA LYS A 94 -4.61 -17.98 24.77
C LYS A 94 -4.20 -17.74 23.32
N VAL A 95 -3.45 -16.67 23.05
CA VAL A 95 -3.00 -16.33 21.71
C VAL A 95 -1.53 -16.69 21.55
N ASP A 96 -1.24 -17.72 20.76
CA ASP A 96 0.12 -18.11 20.41
C ASP A 96 0.54 -17.34 19.15
N VAL A 97 1.48 -16.40 19.31
CA VAL A 97 1.92 -15.48 18.24
C VAL A 97 3.17 -16.01 17.52
N VAL A 98 3.11 -16.04 16.19
CA VAL A 98 4.25 -16.30 15.31
C VAL A 98 4.52 -15.07 14.45
N ALA A 99 5.61 -14.36 14.76
CA ALA A 99 6.01 -13.15 14.04
C ALA A 99 7.10 -13.47 13.00
N VAL A 100 6.78 -13.28 11.72
CA VAL A 100 7.66 -13.61 10.58
C VAL A 100 7.51 -12.55 9.47
N GLY A 101 8.16 -12.72 8.31
CA GLY A 101 7.89 -11.83 7.17
C GLY A 101 6.47 -12.00 6.63
N THR A 102 5.90 -10.96 6.00
CA THR A 102 4.52 -10.97 5.45
C THR A 102 4.22 -12.21 4.59
N GLY A 103 5.11 -12.56 3.66
CA GLY A 103 4.93 -13.73 2.81
C GLY A 103 4.94 -15.05 3.58
N GLN A 104 5.75 -15.15 4.64
CA GLN A 104 5.77 -16.32 5.51
C GLN A 104 4.51 -16.39 6.38
N ALA A 105 4.02 -15.27 6.90
CA ALA A 105 2.79 -15.23 7.69
C ALA A 105 1.58 -15.68 6.87
N LEU A 106 1.46 -15.19 5.63
CA LEU A 106 0.44 -15.65 4.69
C LEU A 106 0.62 -17.14 4.35
N LYS A 107 1.87 -17.62 4.23
CA LYS A 107 2.14 -19.03 3.95
C LYS A 107 1.71 -19.94 5.12
N LEU A 108 1.92 -19.53 6.36
CA LEU A 108 1.44 -20.25 7.55
C LEU A 108 -0.09 -20.35 7.55
N GLY A 109 -0.79 -19.26 7.24
CA GLY A 109 -2.25 -19.29 7.08
C GLY A 109 -2.71 -20.21 5.95
N GLN A 110 -2.04 -20.15 4.79
CA GLN A 110 -2.34 -21.03 3.65
C GLN A 110 -2.21 -22.51 3.99
N ASN A 111 -1.23 -22.88 4.81
CA ASN A 111 -0.98 -24.26 5.20
C ASN A 111 -1.89 -24.75 6.33
N GLY A 112 -2.70 -23.87 6.95
CA GLY A 112 -3.49 -24.20 8.14
C GLY A 112 -2.66 -24.24 9.43
N ASP A 113 -1.43 -23.70 9.41
CA ASP A 113 -0.55 -23.64 10.58
C ASP A 113 -0.98 -22.52 11.56
N ALA A 114 -1.78 -21.54 11.09
CA ALA A 114 -2.32 -20.44 11.87
C ALA A 114 -3.85 -20.29 11.66
N ASP A 115 -4.56 -19.91 12.72
CA ASP A 115 -6.01 -19.70 12.71
C ASP A 115 -6.37 -18.29 12.20
N VAL A 116 -5.51 -17.31 12.51
CA VAL A 116 -5.68 -15.91 12.12
C VAL A 116 -4.37 -15.38 11.55
N VAL A 117 -4.47 -14.57 10.50
CA VAL A 117 -3.33 -13.87 9.90
C VAL A 117 -3.55 -12.36 10.04
N LEU A 118 -2.56 -11.66 10.61
CA LEU A 118 -2.55 -10.20 10.75
C LEU A 118 -1.33 -9.63 10.02
N VAL A 119 -1.56 -9.08 8.83
CA VAL A 119 -0.50 -8.48 7.99
C VAL A 119 -0.93 -7.09 7.50
N HIS A 120 -0.01 -6.40 6.83
CA HIS A 120 -0.20 -5.02 6.32
C HIS A 120 0.20 -4.89 4.85
N ALA A 121 -0.14 -5.89 4.03
CA ALA A 121 0.21 -5.95 2.60
C ALA A 121 -1.03 -6.20 1.74
N ARG A 122 -1.80 -5.14 1.53
CA ARG A 122 -3.13 -5.19 0.91
C ARG A 122 -3.22 -6.04 -0.36
N LYS A 123 -2.31 -5.84 -1.32
CA LYS A 123 -2.29 -6.60 -2.58
C LYS A 123 -2.13 -8.11 -2.35
N GLN A 124 -1.30 -8.50 -1.38
CA GLN A 124 -1.08 -9.90 -1.05
C GLN A 124 -2.24 -10.50 -0.26
N GLU A 125 -2.87 -9.71 0.63
CA GLU A 125 -4.08 -10.10 1.36
C GLU A 125 -5.25 -10.36 0.41
N ASP A 126 -5.49 -9.46 -0.54
CA ASP A 126 -6.58 -9.60 -1.51
C ASP A 126 -6.37 -10.86 -2.37
N ALA A 127 -5.14 -11.15 -2.80
CA ALA A 127 -4.80 -12.38 -3.51
C ALA A 127 -4.98 -13.64 -2.64
N PHE A 128 -4.63 -13.57 -1.36
CA PHE A 128 -4.78 -14.67 -0.40
C PHE A 128 -6.25 -15.05 -0.18
N VAL A 129 -7.13 -14.05 -0.04
CA VAL A 129 -8.58 -14.26 0.08
C VAL A 129 -9.17 -14.75 -1.23
N ALA A 130 -8.80 -14.15 -2.37
CA ALA A 130 -9.28 -14.57 -3.69
C ALA A 130 -8.90 -16.02 -4.02
N ALA A 131 -7.75 -16.50 -3.53
CA ALA A 131 -7.32 -17.89 -3.65
C ALA A 131 -8.02 -18.85 -2.68
N GLY A 132 -8.90 -18.36 -1.81
CA GLY A 132 -9.69 -19.16 -0.86
C GLY A 132 -8.95 -19.57 0.42
N TYR A 133 -7.77 -19.00 0.69
CA TYR A 133 -6.99 -19.35 1.89
C TYR A 133 -7.40 -18.58 3.15
N GLY A 134 -8.15 -17.50 2.99
CA GLY A 134 -8.64 -16.67 4.09
C GLY A 134 -10.07 -16.24 3.86
N ILE A 135 -10.82 -16.08 4.95
CA ILE A 135 -12.16 -15.52 4.97
C ILE A 135 -12.22 -14.32 5.91
N ASN A 136 -13.28 -13.51 5.81
CA ASN A 136 -13.58 -12.44 6.77
C ASN A 136 -12.44 -11.42 6.95
N ARG A 137 -11.81 -11.00 5.84
CA ARG A 137 -10.76 -9.97 5.86
C ARG A 137 -11.31 -8.64 6.38
N ARG A 138 -10.67 -8.08 7.41
CA ARG A 138 -11.06 -6.81 8.04
C ARG A 138 -9.87 -5.89 8.16
N ASP A 139 -10.11 -4.60 7.95
CA ASP A 139 -9.16 -3.56 8.32
C ASP A 139 -9.28 -3.32 9.83
N VAL A 140 -8.18 -3.52 10.55
CA VAL A 140 -8.12 -3.38 12.03
C VAL A 140 -7.35 -2.13 12.42
N MET A 141 -6.34 -1.76 11.64
CA MET A 141 -5.44 -0.65 11.90
C MET A 141 -4.83 -0.15 10.60
N TYR A 142 -4.34 1.09 10.62
CA TYR A 142 -3.52 1.65 9.56
C TYR A 142 -2.30 2.32 10.18
N ASN A 143 -1.21 2.38 9.43
CA ASN A 143 -0.04 3.15 9.81
C ASN A 143 -0.15 4.56 9.23
N ASP A 144 0.26 5.54 10.02
CA ASP A 144 0.54 6.88 9.53
C ASP A 144 2.05 7.07 9.39
N PHE A 145 2.47 7.80 8.36
CA PHE A 145 3.87 8.10 8.11
C PHE A 145 4.06 9.60 8.18
N ILE A 146 4.90 10.05 9.11
CA ILE A 146 5.23 11.45 9.29
C ILE A 146 6.63 11.75 8.78
N ILE A 147 6.81 12.94 8.19
CA ILE A 147 8.12 13.47 7.85
C ILE A 147 8.57 14.31 9.04
N VAL A 148 9.67 13.91 9.67
CA VAL A 148 10.26 14.62 10.81
C VAL A 148 11.57 15.28 10.38
N GLY A 149 11.90 16.40 11.00
CA GLY A 149 13.11 17.15 10.69
C GLY A 149 13.40 18.23 11.74
N PRO A 150 14.51 18.98 11.58
CA PRO A 150 14.92 20.01 12.53
C PRO A 150 13.87 21.13 12.67
N THR A 151 13.77 21.72 13.87
CA THR A 151 12.86 22.85 14.15
C THR A 151 13.07 24.04 13.20
N ALA A 152 14.29 24.25 12.72
CA ALA A 152 14.63 25.31 11.78
C ALA A 152 14.01 25.11 10.37
N ASP A 153 13.52 23.91 10.06
CA ASP A 153 12.90 23.53 8.78
C ASP A 153 13.66 24.09 7.56
N PRO A 154 14.93 23.67 7.34
CA PRO A 154 15.74 24.18 6.23
C PRO A 154 15.09 23.90 4.86
N ALA A 155 14.34 22.79 4.76
CA ALA A 155 13.61 22.41 3.56
C ALA A 155 12.30 23.22 3.37
N SER A 156 11.81 23.92 4.40
CA SER A 156 10.53 24.64 4.41
C SER A 156 9.35 23.74 4.00
N ILE A 157 9.29 22.54 4.57
CA ILE A 157 8.24 21.56 4.27
C ILE A 157 7.03 21.67 5.19
N LYS A 158 7.15 22.38 6.30
CA LYS A 158 6.08 22.49 7.29
C LYS A 158 4.84 23.13 6.68
N GLY A 159 3.69 22.48 6.83
CA GLY A 159 2.40 22.96 6.34
C GLY A 159 2.12 22.65 4.86
N LEU A 160 3.01 21.94 4.16
CA LEU A 160 2.72 21.48 2.81
C LEU A 160 1.60 20.43 2.83
N PRO A 161 0.64 20.49 1.88
CA PRO A 161 -0.56 19.66 1.91
C PRO A 161 -0.32 18.21 1.45
N LYS A 162 0.81 17.94 0.78
CA LYS A 162 1.11 16.61 0.22
C LYS A 162 2.55 16.22 0.53
N ALA A 163 2.77 14.96 0.89
CA ALA A 163 4.11 14.40 1.10
C ALA A 163 5.01 14.54 -0.15
N ALA A 164 4.44 14.39 -1.34
CA ALA A 164 5.17 14.58 -2.60
C ALA A 164 5.72 16.01 -2.76
N ASP A 165 5.00 17.03 -2.27
CA ASP A 165 5.46 18.42 -2.33
C ASP A 165 6.61 18.67 -1.33
N ALA A 166 6.54 18.05 -0.15
CA ALA A 166 7.62 18.05 0.82
C ALA A 166 8.89 17.38 0.25
N PHE A 167 8.75 16.23 -0.39
CA PHE A 167 9.87 15.50 -1.01
C PHE A 167 10.52 16.33 -2.13
N LYS A 168 9.72 17.01 -2.96
CA LYS A 168 10.24 17.95 -3.98
C LYS A 168 11.03 19.10 -3.35
N ALA A 169 10.53 19.70 -2.27
CA ALA A 169 11.20 20.79 -1.59
C ALA A 169 12.53 20.35 -0.94
N ILE A 170 12.56 19.17 -0.31
CA ILE A 170 13.77 18.55 0.24
C ILE A 170 14.82 18.37 -0.87
N ALA A 171 14.42 17.77 -2.00
CA ALA A 171 15.33 17.55 -3.13
C ALA A 171 15.82 18.85 -3.78
N ALA A 172 14.93 19.83 -3.97
CA ALA A 172 15.27 21.12 -4.57
C ALA A 172 16.29 21.91 -3.75
N LYS A 173 16.19 21.82 -2.42
CA LYS A 173 17.12 22.46 -1.48
C LYS A 173 18.30 21.60 -1.09
N GLN A 174 18.35 20.36 -1.58
CA GLN A 174 19.35 19.37 -1.20
C GLN A 174 19.48 19.23 0.33
N ALA A 175 18.34 19.31 1.02
CA ALA A 175 18.31 19.11 2.46
C ALA A 175 18.61 17.64 2.77
N ILE A 176 19.36 17.39 3.85
CA ILE A 176 19.72 16.02 4.22
C ILE A 176 18.43 15.23 4.51
N PHE A 177 18.32 14.08 3.85
CA PHE A 177 17.26 13.12 3.98
C PHE A 177 17.87 11.77 4.35
N ASP A 178 17.55 11.29 5.55
CA ASP A 178 17.97 9.98 6.02
C ASP A 178 16.92 8.94 5.59
N ALA A 179 17.30 8.12 4.62
CA ALA A 179 16.49 7.03 4.09
C ALA A 179 16.80 5.73 4.82
N ARG A 180 15.77 4.89 5.00
CA ARG A 180 15.92 3.59 5.66
C ARG A 180 16.85 2.66 4.88
N GLY A 181 16.62 2.49 3.59
CA GLY A 181 17.48 1.69 2.71
C GLY A 181 17.59 0.20 3.06
N ASP A 182 16.63 -0.34 3.81
CA ASP A 182 16.63 -1.71 4.36
C ASP A 182 15.66 -2.67 3.64
N ALA A 183 15.09 -2.25 2.50
CA ALA A 183 14.04 -2.96 1.77
C ALA A 183 12.74 -3.25 2.58
N SER A 184 12.54 -2.57 3.70
CA SER A 184 11.33 -2.69 4.51
C SER A 184 10.08 -2.06 3.86
N GLY A 185 8.92 -2.24 4.50
CA GLY A 185 7.69 -1.53 4.14
C GLY A 185 7.84 0.00 4.19
N THR A 186 8.58 0.54 5.16
CA THR A 186 8.88 1.98 5.24
C THR A 186 9.73 2.42 4.06
N SER A 187 10.79 1.68 3.72
CA SER A 187 11.64 1.97 2.55
C SER A 187 10.84 1.89 1.25
N THR A 188 9.94 0.90 1.12
CA THR A 188 9.05 0.76 -0.04
C THR A 188 8.08 1.94 -0.14
N LYS A 189 7.50 2.39 0.98
CA LYS A 189 6.60 3.54 1.02
C LYS A 189 7.32 4.84 0.66
N GLU A 190 8.51 5.05 1.21
CA GLU A 190 9.38 6.19 0.93
C GLU A 190 9.73 6.28 -0.56
N LEU A 191 10.22 5.19 -1.16
CA LEU A 191 10.50 5.12 -2.60
C LEU A 191 9.25 5.38 -3.45
N GLY A 192 8.08 4.93 -3.00
CA GLY A 192 6.80 5.23 -3.65
C GLY A 192 6.46 6.73 -3.64
N ILE A 193 6.78 7.44 -2.55
CA ILE A 193 6.58 8.90 -2.47
C ILE A 193 7.57 9.62 -3.39
N TRP A 194 8.85 9.23 -3.40
CA TRP A 194 9.85 9.75 -4.33
C TRP A 194 9.41 9.58 -5.80
N ALA A 195 8.95 8.39 -6.16
CA ALA A 195 8.43 8.11 -7.49
C ALA A 195 7.22 9.01 -7.83
N SER A 196 6.29 9.22 -6.88
CA SER A 196 5.15 10.14 -7.08
C SER A 196 5.56 11.60 -7.24
N ALA A 197 6.74 11.96 -6.73
CA ALA A 197 7.36 13.26 -6.92
C ALA A 197 8.16 13.37 -8.23
N ASN A 198 8.23 12.30 -9.04
CA ASN A 198 9.08 12.15 -10.22
C ASN A 198 10.58 12.30 -9.91
N ILE A 199 11.00 11.85 -8.74
CA ILE A 199 12.39 11.89 -8.30
C ILE A 199 12.83 10.45 -7.99
N SER A 200 14.03 10.08 -8.41
CA SER A 200 14.63 8.79 -8.07
C SER A 200 15.95 9.06 -7.36
N PRO A 201 15.95 9.15 -6.03
CA PRO A 201 17.19 9.38 -5.29
C PRO A 201 18.08 8.14 -5.40
N THR A 202 19.39 8.36 -5.45
CA THR A 202 20.38 7.29 -5.46
C THR A 202 21.41 7.52 -4.36
N THR A 203 22.09 6.46 -3.94
CA THR A 203 23.11 6.54 -2.87
C THR A 203 24.32 7.40 -3.24
N GLN A 204 24.46 7.80 -4.50
CA GLN A 204 25.47 8.75 -4.97
C GLN A 204 25.09 10.22 -4.74
N ILE A 205 23.87 10.50 -4.28
CA ILE A 205 23.40 11.85 -4.02
C ILE A 205 23.76 12.25 -2.58
N ASN A 206 24.58 13.30 -2.42
CA ASN A 206 25.16 13.70 -1.13
C ASN A 206 24.11 14.02 -0.03
N TRP A 207 22.92 14.48 -0.40
CA TRP A 207 21.86 14.81 0.55
C TRP A 207 20.93 13.63 0.85
N TYR A 208 21.04 12.51 0.15
CA TYR A 208 20.23 11.31 0.39
C TYR A 208 21.08 10.22 1.04
N LYS A 209 20.85 9.99 2.34
CA LYS A 209 21.66 9.08 3.16
C LYS A 209 20.90 7.79 3.43
N SER A 210 21.27 6.72 2.74
CA SER A 210 20.72 5.38 3.01
C SER A 210 21.39 4.78 4.24
N LEU A 211 20.65 4.66 5.35
CA LEU A 211 21.20 4.22 6.64
C LEU A 211 21.31 2.69 6.78
N GLY A 212 20.48 1.92 6.07
CA GLY A 212 20.44 0.46 6.19
C GLY A 212 19.95 -0.05 7.55
N GLN A 213 19.24 0.79 8.32
CA GLN A 213 18.80 0.50 9.67
C GLN A 213 17.34 0.03 9.72
N GLY A 214 17.01 -0.79 10.72
CA GLY A 214 15.65 -1.33 10.93
C GLY A 214 14.71 -0.34 11.63
N MET A 215 13.41 -0.67 11.66
CA MET A 215 12.35 0.26 12.10
C MET A 215 12.46 0.80 13.53
N GLY A 216 13.08 0.06 14.45
CA GLY A 216 13.26 0.52 15.83
C GLY A 216 14.45 1.47 16.04
N GLU A 217 15.41 1.49 15.11
CA GLU A 217 16.69 2.20 15.25
C GLU A 217 16.72 3.54 14.50
N THR A 218 15.67 3.85 13.73
CA THR A 218 15.54 5.04 12.87
C THR A 218 14.31 5.86 13.25
#